data_AF-A0A8S9QVC4-F1
#
_entry.id   AF-A0A8S9QVC4-F1
#
_cell.length_a   1.000
_cell.length_b   1.000
_cell.length_c   1.000
_cell.angle_alpha   90.00
_cell.angle_beta   90.00
_cell.angle_gamma   90.00
#
_symmetry.space_group_name_H-M   'P 1'
#
loop_
_entity.id
_entity.type
_entity.pdbx_description
1 polymer ?
#
loop_
_entity_poly.entity_id
_entity_poly.type
_entity_poly.pdbx_seq_one_letter_code
_entity_poly.pdbx_strand_id
1 'polypeptide(L)' 'MADTITPLSEPEAVDLVNTVFASATERDIYTGYKLEIMILKPDDIRTEVMELRKD' A
#
# COMPACT_ATOMS: atom_id res chain seq x y z
N MET A 1 -11.45 15.09 23.17
CA MET A 1 -11.07 14.04 22.21
C MET A 1 -11.51 14.55 20.86
N ALA A 2 -10.56 15.02 20.05
CA ALA A 2 -10.89 15.47 18.69
C ALA A 2 -11.21 14.22 17.88
N ASP A 3 -12.34 14.23 17.18
CA ASP A 3 -12.69 13.18 16.23
C ASP A 3 -11.54 13.04 15.23
N THR A 4 -10.99 11.82 15.08
CA THR A 4 -9.72 11.54 14.39
C THR A 4 -9.82 11.62 12.85
N ILE A 5 -10.72 12.45 12.34
CA ILE A 5 -11.12 12.46 10.94
C ILE A 5 -10.27 13.46 10.17
N THR A 6 -8.95 13.27 10.15
CA THR A 6 -8.13 13.87 9.09
C THR A 6 -8.35 13.01 7.86
N PRO A 7 -8.91 13.54 6.75
CA PRO A 7 -9.08 12.77 5.53
C PRO A 7 -7.71 12.31 5.02
N LEU A 8 -7.60 11.03 4.66
CA LEU A 8 -6.41 10.47 4.05
C LEU A 8 -6.48 10.73 2.54
N SER A 9 -5.46 11.39 1.98
CA SER A 9 -5.36 11.52 0.53
C SER A 9 -4.94 10.20 -0.11
N GLU A 10 -5.25 10.01 -1.40
CA GLU A 10 -4.83 8.80 -2.12
C GLU A 10 -3.31 8.58 -2.10
N PRO A 11 -2.44 9.59 -2.34
CA PRO A 11 -0.99 9.38 -2.28
C PRO A 11 -0.53 8.92 -0.90
N GLU A 12 -1.11 9.47 0.18
CA GLU A 12 -0.81 9.05 1.55
C GLU A 12 -1.29 7.61 1.82
N ALA A 13 -2.43 7.22 1.26
CA ALA A 13 -2.92 5.84 1.37
C ALA A 13 -1.99 4.86 0.64
N VAL A 14 -1.54 5.20 -0.57
CA VAL A 14 -0.60 4.38 -1.35
C VAL A 14 0.75 4.27 -0.64
N ASP A 15 1.28 5.39 -0.14
CA ASP A 15 2.54 5.42 0.61
C ASP A 15 2.47 4.57 1.89
N LEU A 16 1.35 4.65 2.61
CA LEU A 16 1.10 3.81 3.78
C LEU A 16 1.13 2.33 3.41
N VAL A 17 0.40 1.93 2.36
CA VAL A 17 0.36 0.53 1.88
C VAL A 17 1.75 0.06 1.46
N ASN A 18 2.49 0.85 0.68
CA ASN A 18 3.85 0.50 0.27
C ASN A 18 4.76 0.30 1.48
N THR A 19 4.72 1.21 2.45
CA THR A 19 5.55 1.16 3.67
C THR A 19 5.26 -0.08 4.51
N VAL A 20 3.98 -0.41 4.73
CA VAL A 20 3.64 -1.58 5.55
C VAL A 20 4.02 -2.90 4.88
N PHE A 21 3.86 -3.01 3.55
CA PHE A 21 4.25 -4.22 2.81
C PHE A 21 5.77 -4.37 2.66
N ALA A 22 6.50 -3.26 2.52
CA ALA A 22 7.95 -3.28 2.61
C ALA A 22 8.39 -3.82 3.98
N SER A 23 7.81 -3.34 5.08
CA SER A 23 8.11 -3.84 6.42
C SER A 23 7.65 -5.28 6.65
N ALA A 24 6.54 -5.72 6.06
CA ALA A 24 6.03 -7.08 6.22
C ALA A 24 6.98 -8.11 5.58
N THR A 25 7.52 -7.78 4.41
CA THR A 25 8.46 -8.65 3.67
C THR A 25 9.74 -8.94 4.47
N GLU A 26 10.12 -8.07 5.42
CA GLU A 26 11.29 -8.30 6.27
C GLU A 26 11.13 -9.44 7.30
N ARG A 27 9.90 -9.89 7.57
CA ARG A 27 9.62 -10.83 8.68
C ARG A 27 8.67 -11.96 8.32
N ASP A 28 7.76 -11.74 7.38
CA ASP A 28 6.83 -12.76 6.93
C ASP A 28 7.39 -13.51 5.74
N ILE A 29 7.73 -14.79 5.94
CA ILE A 29 8.30 -15.67 4.93
C ILE A 29 7.36 -15.94 3.74
N TYR A 30 6.09 -15.58 3.86
CA TYR A 30 5.09 -15.74 2.80
C TYR A 30 4.74 -14.43 2.07
N THR A 31 5.32 -13.31 2.48
CA THR A 31 5.11 -12.00 1.83
C THR A 31 6.39 -11.57 1.13
N GLY A 32 6.34 -11.27 -0.18
CA GLY A 32 7.51 -10.83 -0.95
C GLY A 32 7.27 -10.76 -2.46
N TYR A 33 8.36 -10.65 -3.22
CA TYR A 33 8.39 -10.52 -4.69
C TYR A 33 7.77 -9.24 -5.26
N LYS A 34 6.44 -9.11 -5.23
CA LYS A 34 5.71 -8.03 -5.88
C LYS A 34 4.45 -7.69 -5.12
N LEU A 35 4.23 -6.39 -4.91
CA LEU A 35 2.97 -5.83 -4.46
C LEU A 35 2.23 -5.23 -5.65
N GLU A 36 0.94 -5.57 -5.79
CA GLU A 36 0.05 -5.00 -6.79
C GLU A 36 -1.11 -4.30 -6.08
N ILE A 37 -1.26 -3.00 -6.33
CA ILE A 37 -2.27 -2.14 -5.69
C ILE A 37 -3.25 -1.70 -6.77
N MET A 38 -4.50 -2.12 -6.66
CA MET A 38 -5.59 -1.61 -7.48
C MET A 38 -6.26 -0.43 -6.77
N ILE A 39 -6.25 0.73 -7.41
CA ILE A 39 -6.88 1.96 -6.95
C ILE A 39 -8.16 2.15 -7.77
N LEU A 40 -9.30 2.04 -7.09
CA LEU A 40 -10.62 2.18 -7.71
C LEU A 40 -11.21 3.55 -7.39
N LYS A 41 -11.61 4.27 -8.43
CA LYS A 41 -12.37 5.51 -8.36
C LYS A 41 -13.67 5.38 -9.17
N PRO A 42 -14.65 6.27 -8.95
CA PRO A 42 -15.90 6.24 -9.72
C PRO A 42 -15.69 6.23 -11.24
N ASP A 43 -14.65 6.93 -11.72
CA ASP A 43 -14.40 7.15 -13.15
C ASP A 43 -13.19 6.38 -13.71
N ASP A 44 -12.38 5.76 -12.85
CA ASP A 44 -11.10 5.17 -13.26
C ASP A 44 -10.67 3.99 -12.36
N ILE A 45 -9.95 3.04 -12.96
CA ILE A 45 -9.29 1.96 -12.23
C ILE A 45 -7.82 1.95 -12.66
N ARG A 46 -6.94 2.15 -11.69
CA ARG A 46 -5.49 2.16 -11.90
C ARG A 46 -4.84 1.03 -11.12
N THR A 47 -3.82 0.42 -11.70
CA THR A 47 -2.97 -0.56 -11.01
C THR A 47 -1.57 0.02 -10.83
N GLU A 48 -1.07 0.01 -9.61
CA GLU A 48 0.32 0.31 -9.27
C GLU A 48 1.06 -0.95 -8.84
N VAL A 49 2.35 -1.01 -9.15
CA VAL A 49 3.20 -2.17 -8.88
C VAL A 49 4.45 -1.71 -8.15
N MET A 50 4.78 -2.41 -7.06
CA MET A 50 6.04 -2.23 -6.32
C MET A 50 6.77 -3.57 -6.20
N GLU A 51 8.08 -3.57 -6.45
CA GLU A 51 8.93 -4.73 -6.16
C GLU A 51 9.19 -4.82 -4.64
N LEU A 52 9.11 -6.03 -4.09
CA LEU A 52 9.44 -6.34 -2.70
C LEU A 52 10.77 -7.10 -2.63
N ARG A 53 11.34 -7.25 -1.41
CA ARG A 53 12.46 -8.17 -1.15
C ARG A 53 12.13 -9.58 -1.69
N LYS A 54 13.17 -10.30 -2.12
CA LYS A 54 13.06 -11.60 -2.83
C LYS A 54 13.75 -12.75 -2.08
N ASP A 55 14.25 -12.45 -0.89
CA ASP A 55 15.32 -13.15 -0.20
C ASP A 55 14.97 -13.52 1.24
#